data_AF-A0A1E5GCF4-F1
#
_entry.id   AF-A0A1E5GCF4-F1
#
_cell.length_a   1.000
_cell.length_b   1.000
_cell.length_c   1.000
_cell.angle_alpha   90.00
_cell.angle_beta   90.00
_cell.angle_gamma   90.00
#
_symmetry.space_group_name_H-M   'P 1'
#
loop_
_entity.id
_entity.type
_entity.pdbx_description
1 polymer ?
#
loop_
_entity_poly.entity_id
_entity_poly.type
_entity_poly.pdbx_seq_one_letter_code
_entity_poly.pdbx_strand_id
1 'polypeptide(L)'
;MKRTKKDEFNEQELENRLSGITLSTGNVSKKYIVRDIVFATDRIETDLFSPDVNPNDIFSGVYRQLKVIAFEYEADAVINCHFEEKYVEYQGKWVVEIFAYGTVVQFTQTNIG
;
A
#
# COMPACT_ATOMS: atom_id res chain seq x y z
N MET A 1 -22.70 -7.58 -3.76
CA MET A 1 -21.23 -7.40 -3.64
C MET A 1 -20.54 -8.43 -4.51
N LYS A 2 -19.60 -8.02 -5.39
CA LYS A 2 -18.71 -8.99 -6.06
C LYS A 2 -17.71 -9.50 -5.02
N ARG A 3 -17.46 -10.81 -5.02
CA ARG A 3 -16.42 -11.44 -4.19
C ARG A 3 -15.06 -10.91 -4.69
N THR A 4 -14.19 -10.49 -3.77
CA THR A 4 -12.83 -10.02 -4.08
C THR A 4 -11.83 -11.17 -3.94
N LYS A 5 -10.69 -11.14 -4.64
CA LYS A 5 -9.72 -12.26 -4.62
C LYS A 5 -9.16 -12.51 -3.22
N LYS A 6 -8.97 -11.47 -2.42
CA LYS A 6 -8.56 -11.60 -1.02
C LYS A 6 -9.53 -12.48 -0.20
N ASP A 7 -10.82 -12.53 -0.57
CA ASP A 7 -11.83 -13.34 0.13
C ASP A 7 -11.68 -14.84 -0.14
N GLU A 8 -10.75 -15.24 -1.02
CA GLU A 8 -10.42 -16.63 -1.34
C GLU A 8 -9.30 -17.19 -0.46
N PHE A 9 -8.60 -16.35 0.31
CA PHE A 9 -7.46 -16.72 1.14
C PHE A 9 -7.76 -16.49 2.61
N ASN A 10 -7.16 -17.30 3.48
CA ASN A 10 -7.11 -16.93 4.89
C ASN A 10 -6.08 -15.80 5.12
N GLU A 11 -6.12 -15.18 6.31
CA GLU A 11 -5.27 -14.02 6.61
C GLU A 11 -3.77 -14.34 6.46
N GLN A 12 -3.31 -15.50 6.92
CA GLN A 12 -1.90 -15.88 6.83
C GLN A 12 -1.45 -16.10 5.37
N GLU A 13 -2.30 -16.72 4.55
CA GLU A 13 -2.04 -16.92 3.13
C GLU A 13 -2.01 -15.60 2.37
N LEU A 14 -2.92 -14.68 2.71
CA LEU A 14 -2.94 -13.34 2.14
C LEU A 14 -1.64 -12.61 2.49
N GLU A 15 -1.25 -12.54 3.76
CA GLU A 15 0.00 -11.87 4.17
C GLU A 15 1.22 -12.46 3.49
N ASN A 16 1.29 -13.79 3.35
CA ASN A 16 2.36 -14.45 2.61
C ASN A 16 2.42 -13.97 1.15
N ARG A 17 1.27 -13.77 0.48
CA ARG A 17 1.21 -13.24 -0.89
C ARG A 17 1.55 -11.76 -0.96
N LEU A 18 1.04 -10.94 -0.02
CA LEU A 18 1.32 -9.51 0.06
C LEU A 18 2.82 -9.24 0.31
N SER A 19 3.51 -10.14 0.99
CA SER A 19 4.96 -10.04 1.21
C SER A 19 5.76 -10.00 -0.10
N GLY A 20 5.25 -10.62 -1.17
CA GLY A 20 5.86 -10.62 -2.50
C GLY A 20 5.62 -9.35 -3.32
N ILE A 21 4.67 -8.50 -2.91
CA ILE A 21 4.36 -7.25 -3.61
C ILE A 21 5.34 -6.16 -3.20
N THR A 22 6.04 -5.59 -4.18
CA THR A 22 7.00 -4.51 -3.97
C THR A 22 6.27 -3.17 -3.81
N LEU A 23 6.64 -2.37 -2.80
CA LEU A 23 6.32 -0.95 -2.76
C LEU A 23 7.60 -0.14 -3.00
N SER A 24 7.54 0.90 -3.81
CA SER A 24 8.69 1.75 -4.10
C SER A 24 8.27 3.21 -4.27
N THR A 25 8.98 4.13 -3.63
CA THR A 25 8.81 5.58 -3.86
C THR A 25 9.40 6.05 -5.19
N GLY A 26 10.29 5.25 -5.80
CA GLY A 26 10.84 5.47 -7.13
C GLY A 26 10.38 4.43 -8.14
N ASN A 27 10.93 4.52 -9.35
CA ASN A 27 10.73 3.53 -10.40
C ASN A 27 11.58 2.26 -10.14
N VAL A 28 11.29 1.19 -10.87
CA VAL A 28 11.98 -0.11 -10.76
C VAL A 28 12.72 -0.47 -12.05
N SER A 29 13.87 -1.13 -11.92
CA SER A 29 14.73 -1.55 -13.05
C SER A 29 14.28 -2.87 -13.69
N LYS A 30 12.97 -3.02 -13.91
CA LYS A 30 12.35 -4.20 -14.56
C LYS A 30 11.41 -3.73 -15.65
N LYS A 31 11.23 -4.52 -16.71
CA LYS A 31 10.16 -4.28 -17.69
C LYS A 31 8.81 -4.59 -17.05
N TYR A 32 7.84 -3.72 -17.25
CA TYR A 32 6.50 -3.86 -16.71
C TYR A 32 5.45 -3.27 -17.64
N ILE A 33 4.20 -3.66 -17.38
CA ILE A 33 3.03 -2.95 -17.85
C ILE A 33 2.38 -2.20 -16.69
N VAL A 34 1.89 -1.00 -16.94
CA VAL A 34 1.09 -0.24 -15.97
C VAL A 34 -0.32 -0.82 -15.94
N ARG A 35 -0.83 -1.08 -14.74
CA ARG A 35 -2.17 -1.63 -14.53
C ARG A 35 -3.16 -0.53 -14.13
N ASP A 36 -2.81 0.29 -13.15
CA ASP A 36 -3.66 1.38 -12.66
C ASP A 36 -2.90 2.37 -11.77
N ILE A 37 -3.55 3.47 -11.39
CA ILE A 37 -3.16 4.34 -10.27
C ILE A 37 -4.07 4.01 -9.09
N VAL A 38 -3.48 3.84 -7.91
CA VAL A 38 -4.22 3.42 -6.71
C VAL A 38 -3.94 4.35 -5.55
N PHE A 39 -4.92 4.40 -4.65
CA PHE A 39 -4.94 5.28 -3.49
C PHE A 39 -5.21 4.45 -2.23
N ALA A 40 -4.62 4.84 -1.13
CA ALA A 40 -4.87 4.30 0.20
C ALA A 40 -4.93 5.44 1.21
N THR A 41 -5.79 5.31 2.21
CA THR A 41 -5.94 6.34 3.24
C THR A 41 -6.03 5.70 4.60
N ASP A 42 -5.51 6.37 5.61
CA ASP A 42 -5.67 5.96 7.00
C ASP A 42 -5.85 7.20 7.91
N ARG A 43 -6.53 7.01 9.04
CA ARG A 43 -6.71 8.06 10.05
C ARG A 43 -6.49 7.46 11.43
N ILE A 44 -5.49 7.98 12.14
CA ILE A 44 -5.01 7.39 13.38
C ILE A 44 -4.88 8.49 14.44
N GLU A 45 -5.42 8.24 15.64
CA GLU A 45 -5.29 9.13 16.81
C GLU A 45 -3.91 8.93 17.45
N THR A 46 -2.92 9.71 17.02
CA THR A 46 -1.53 9.62 17.52
C THR A 46 -0.77 10.92 17.29
N ASP A 47 0.39 11.04 17.95
CA ASP A 47 1.41 12.05 17.66
C ASP A 47 2.65 11.35 17.03
N LEU A 48 2.93 11.57 15.74
CA LEU A 48 4.10 10.95 15.07
C LEU A 48 5.44 11.45 15.62
N PHE A 49 5.46 12.58 16.34
CA PHE A 49 6.68 13.13 16.92
C PHE A 49 6.87 12.72 18.39
N SER A 50 5.92 11.97 18.96
CA SER A 50 6.09 11.36 20.28
C SER A 50 7.23 10.33 20.26
N PRO A 51 8.13 10.32 21.26
CA PRO A 51 9.21 9.33 21.35
C PRO A 51 8.70 7.89 21.52
N ASP A 52 7.45 7.71 21.95
CA ASP A 52 6.82 6.41 22.15
C ASP A 52 6.14 5.86 20.88
N VAL A 53 6.14 6.64 19.78
CA VAL A 53 5.47 6.30 18.53
C VAL A 53 6.51 5.95 17.47
N ASN A 54 6.31 4.81 16.79
CA ASN A 54 7.09 4.41 15.63
C ASN A 54 6.31 4.73 14.35
N PRO A 55 6.72 5.73 13.54
CA PRO A 55 6.01 6.09 12.31
C PRO A 55 5.88 4.94 11.32
N ASN A 56 6.82 3.98 11.29
CA ASN A 56 6.71 2.83 10.39
C ASN A 56 5.48 1.96 10.70
N ASP A 57 5.12 1.83 11.97
CA ASP A 57 3.96 1.08 12.40
C ASP A 57 2.67 1.85 12.05
N ILE A 58 2.69 3.18 12.18
CA ILE A 58 1.56 4.05 11.82
C ILE A 58 1.27 3.99 10.30
N PHE A 59 2.30 3.97 9.46
CA PHE A 59 2.12 3.88 8.00
C PHE A 59 1.86 2.45 7.49
N SER A 60 1.98 1.42 8.33
CA SER A 60 1.79 0.03 7.94
C SER A 60 0.38 -0.24 7.34
N GLY A 61 -0.64 0.47 7.84
CA GLY A 61 -2.01 0.39 7.35
C GLY A 61 -2.13 0.77 5.86
N VAL A 62 -1.58 1.92 5.46
CA VAL A 62 -1.60 2.35 4.05
C VAL A 62 -0.72 1.47 3.18
N TYR A 63 0.42 0.98 3.67
CA TYR A 63 1.26 0.03 2.93
C TYR A 63 0.50 -1.26 2.62
N ARG A 64 -0.19 -1.81 3.62
CA ARG A 64 -0.99 -3.03 3.45
C ARG A 64 -2.13 -2.81 2.47
N GLN A 65 -2.84 -1.68 2.56
CA GLN A 65 -3.91 -1.34 1.62
C GLN A 65 -3.41 -1.28 0.17
N LEU A 66 -2.30 -0.59 -0.10
CA LEU A 66 -1.70 -0.54 -1.45
C LEU A 66 -1.35 -1.93 -1.97
N LYS A 67 -0.78 -2.79 -1.12
CA LYS A 67 -0.46 -4.18 -1.47
C LYS A 67 -1.71 -5.01 -1.74
N VAL A 68 -2.76 -4.89 -0.92
CA VAL A 68 -4.04 -5.59 -1.14
C VAL A 68 -4.64 -5.17 -2.47
N ILE A 69 -4.63 -3.87 -2.80
CA ILE A 69 -5.15 -3.40 -4.09
C ILE A 69 -4.32 -4.01 -5.23
N ALA A 70 -2.98 -3.91 -5.20
CA ALA A 70 -2.13 -4.52 -6.21
C ALA A 70 -2.33 -6.03 -6.36
N PHE A 71 -2.58 -6.74 -5.26
CA PHE A 71 -2.91 -8.16 -5.26
C PHE A 71 -4.20 -8.46 -6.05
N GLU A 72 -5.25 -7.65 -5.87
CA GLU A 72 -6.50 -7.80 -6.64
C GLU A 72 -6.27 -7.65 -8.16
N TYR A 73 -5.34 -6.78 -8.55
CA TYR A 73 -4.91 -6.59 -9.95
C TYR A 73 -3.99 -7.71 -10.50
N GLU A 74 -3.62 -8.71 -9.67
CA GLU A 74 -2.57 -9.70 -9.99
C GLU A 74 -1.24 -9.04 -10.39
N ALA A 75 -0.91 -7.94 -9.71
CA ALA A 75 0.28 -7.16 -9.99
C ALA A 75 1.42 -7.49 -9.01
N ASP A 76 2.63 -7.09 -9.39
CA ASP A 76 3.85 -7.41 -8.66
C ASP A 76 4.33 -6.25 -7.78
N ALA A 77 3.93 -5.02 -8.10
CA ALA A 77 4.40 -3.86 -7.39
C ALA A 77 3.43 -2.66 -7.44
N VAL A 78 3.59 -1.76 -6.47
CA VAL A 78 3.16 -0.36 -6.56
C VAL A 78 4.41 0.51 -6.51
N ILE A 79 4.63 1.29 -7.57
CA ILE A 79 5.82 2.11 -7.75
C ILE A 79 5.47 3.59 -7.77
N ASN A 80 6.49 4.46 -7.66
CA ASN A 80 6.32 5.91 -7.53
C ASN A 80 5.32 6.27 -6.43
N CYS A 81 5.40 5.56 -5.30
CA CYS A 81 4.55 5.80 -4.15
C CYS A 81 4.84 7.17 -3.54
N HIS A 82 3.79 7.91 -3.25
CA HIS A 82 3.83 9.16 -2.51
C HIS A 82 2.96 9.01 -1.26
N PHE A 83 3.38 9.69 -0.20
CA PHE A 83 2.71 9.67 1.09
C PHE A 83 2.62 11.10 1.59
N GLU A 84 1.43 11.51 1.99
CA GLU A 84 1.16 12.81 2.59
C GLU A 84 0.50 12.58 3.94
N GLU A 85 0.97 13.28 4.96
CA GLU A 85 0.39 13.31 6.30
C GLU A 85 -0.14 14.69 6.65
N LYS A 86 -1.27 14.72 7.37
CA LYS A 86 -1.83 15.95 7.95
C LYS A 86 -2.23 15.71 9.40
N TYR A 87 -1.87 16.66 10.25
CA TYR A 87 -2.39 16.74 11.62
C TYR A 87 -3.64 17.60 11.63
N VAL A 88 -4.77 17.00 12.00
CA VAL A 88 -6.07 17.66 12.00
C VAL A 88 -6.85 17.35 13.27
N GLU A 89 -7.70 18.27 13.68
CA GLU A 89 -8.69 18.00 14.71
C GLU A 89 -9.91 17.30 14.07
N TYR A 90 -10.24 16.11 14.57
CA TYR A 90 -11.40 15.33 14.15
C TYR A 90 -12.21 14.93 15.38
N GLN A 91 -13.46 15.40 15.45
CA GLN A 91 -14.38 15.10 16.57
C GLN A 91 -13.80 15.42 17.96
N GLY A 92 -13.06 16.55 18.08
CA GLY A 92 -12.46 16.99 19.34
C GLY A 92 -11.17 16.27 19.73
N LYS A 93 -10.58 15.52 18.79
CA LYS A 93 -9.31 14.79 18.99
C LYS A 93 -8.33 15.13 17.88
N TRP A 94 -7.04 15.21 18.21
CA TRP A 94 -5.99 15.35 17.21
C TRP A 94 -5.67 13.99 16.58
N VAL A 95 -5.72 13.94 15.26
CA VAL A 95 -5.46 12.73 14.47
C VAL A 95 -4.46 13.04 13.37
N VAL A 96 -3.77 12.00 12.93
CA VAL A 96 -2.95 11.99 11.72
C VAL A 96 -3.78 11.36 10.62
N GLU A 97 -4.02 12.11 9.54
CA GLU A 97 -4.57 11.58 8.30
C GLU A 97 -3.42 11.29 7.34
N ILE A 98 -3.38 10.08 6.82
CA ILE A 98 -2.40 9.64 5.83
C ILE A 98 -3.11 9.43 4.50
N PHE A 99 -2.61 10.06 3.45
CA PHE A 99 -3.01 9.84 2.08
C PHE A 99 -1.83 9.30 1.30
N ALA A 100 -2.00 8.13 0.69
CA ALA A 100 -0.97 7.46 -0.09
C ALA A 100 -1.47 7.15 -1.48
N TYR A 101 -0.60 7.25 -2.48
CA TYR A 101 -0.92 6.85 -3.85
C TYR A 101 0.30 6.36 -4.60
N GLY A 102 0.08 5.56 -5.64
CA GLY A 102 1.14 5.05 -6.50
C GLY A 102 0.61 4.36 -7.75
N THR A 103 1.51 3.83 -8.56
CA THR A 103 1.19 3.15 -9.81
C THR A 103 1.35 1.65 -9.67
N VAL A 104 0.27 0.89 -9.87
CA VAL A 104 0.29 -0.58 -9.88
C VAL A 104 0.92 -1.06 -11.18
N VAL A 105 1.92 -1.93 -11.09
CA VAL A 105 2.63 -2.48 -12.25
C VAL A 105 2.77 -3.99 -12.15
N GLN A 106 2.70 -4.65 -13.31
CA GLN A 106 2.92 -6.08 -13.44
C GLN A 106 4.19 -6.31 -14.27
N PHE A 107 5.13 -7.08 -13.75
CA PHE A 107 6.38 -7.40 -14.42
C PHE A 107 6.13 -8.33 -15.60
N THR A 108 6.70 -7.98 -16.75
CA THR A 108 6.67 -8.86 -17.92
C THR A 108 7.80 -9.89 -17.78
N GLN A 109 7.49 -11.18 -17.89
CA GLN A 109 8.54 -12.19 -18.00
C GLN A 109 9.36 -11.94 -19.27
N THR A 110 10.67 -11.79 -19.12
CA THR A 110 11.59 -11.97 -20.25
C THR A 110 11.66 -13.46 -20.52
N ASN A 111 10.97 -13.95 -21.54
CA ASN A 111 11.28 -15.26 -22.10
C ASN A 111 12.72 -15.18 -22.62
N ILE A 112 13.65 -15.81 -21.89
CA ILE A 112 14.96 -16.13 -22.42
C ILE A 112 14.70 -17.28 -23.40
N GLY A 113 14.61 -16.93 -24.69
CA GLY A 113 14.63 -17.88 -25.80
C GLY A 113 16.06 -18.17 -26.22
#